data_AF-A0A7Z1R2B2-F1
#
_entry.id   AF-A0A7Z1R2B2-F1
#
_cell.length_a   1.000
_cell.length_b   1.000
_cell.length_c   1.000
_cell.angle_alpha   90.00
_cell.angle_beta   90.00
_cell.angle_gamma   90.00
#
_symmetry.space_group_name_H-M   'P 1'
#
loop_
_entity.id
_entity.type
_entity.pdbx_description
1 polymer ?
#
loop_
_entity_poly.entity_id
_entity_poly.type
_entity_poly.pdbx_seq_one_letter_code
_entity_poly.pdbx_strand_id
1 'polypeptide(L)'
;MELRELLMFMTKKGASDLHLKPMRPPLLRIQGRLIPIKAKPIKPKEVEEMLFSILTPAQQRKFEQSQAVDLGYGVPGVARFRCNMYLQRGTIAAVFRRVPFEIQDVGSLNLPDVIETFTDYPAGLVLVTGPTGSGKSTTLAALLRRISQTRACHVVTIEDPIEFLFTDDKATISQREVGTDTPTFKEALRNCVRQDPDVVMVGEMRDLETMSTVMTAAETGHLVFSTLHTNSAPQTVDRIIDSFPSDQQDQVRGQLALVLRAIVSMQLVERKEGTERLPACEIMINSPKIQKHIELGEIKEITEEMESSVSYYRMQTMNQSLIALLAHDVITYEQAVRASLDPDDLSLRLRKMFPRIEDRFREGDMSPSPADFSQITELLETKKLYEEAEERHRLKLAEKDEQMRDLEHEIAELRASLMESSESTEQWQRKLEASESESMRIREEAQQKINLLNERIRELNQRLQEGGGKAASGFFKR
;
A
#
# COMPACT_ATOMS: atom_id res chain seq x y z
N MET A 1 -5.73 45.56 15.27
CA MET A 1 -5.70 44.08 15.18
C MET A 1 -4.50 43.77 14.33
N GLU A 2 -3.51 43.12 14.91
CA GLU A 2 -2.33 42.72 14.17
C GLU A 2 -2.55 41.35 13.51
N LEU A 3 -1.87 41.11 12.39
CA LEU A 3 -1.96 39.84 11.68
C LEU A 3 -1.59 38.65 12.59
N ARG A 4 -0.59 38.82 13.44
CA ARG A 4 -0.14 37.80 14.40
C ARG A 4 -1.26 37.34 15.34
N GLU A 5 -2.09 38.27 15.82
CA GLU A 5 -3.22 37.97 16.70
C GLU A 5 -4.30 37.16 15.98
N LEU A 6 -4.58 37.49 14.71
CA LEU A 6 -5.56 36.77 13.89
C LEU A 6 -5.11 35.33 13.62
N LEU A 7 -3.82 35.13 13.33
CA LEU A 7 -3.24 33.80 13.11
C LEU A 7 -3.20 32.97 14.41
N MET A 8 -2.87 33.59 15.55
CA MET A 8 -2.99 32.93 16.86
C MET A 8 -4.42 32.51 17.16
N PHE A 9 -5.39 33.38 16.87
CA PHE A 9 -6.80 33.09 17.07
C PHE A 9 -7.30 31.97 16.15
N MET A 10 -6.89 31.97 14.88
CA MET A 10 -7.13 30.90 13.91
C MET A 10 -6.67 29.54 14.46
N THR A 11 -5.42 29.45 14.94
CA THR A 11 -4.86 28.22 15.52
C THR A 11 -5.63 27.79 16.76
N LYS A 12 -5.93 28.72 17.67
CA LYS A 12 -6.69 28.43 18.91
C LYS A 12 -8.10 27.91 18.65
N LYS A 13 -8.71 28.30 17.52
CA LYS A 13 -10.05 27.85 17.11
C LYS A 13 -10.03 26.57 16.27
N GLY A 14 -8.87 26.00 15.97
CA GLY A 14 -8.75 24.82 15.11
C GLY A 14 -9.23 25.08 13.68
N ALA A 15 -9.14 26.33 13.20
CA ALA A 15 -9.54 26.68 11.86
C ALA A 15 -8.50 26.23 10.82
N SER A 16 -8.95 25.73 9.66
CA SER A 16 -8.09 25.29 8.56
C SER A 16 -7.52 26.47 7.78
N ASP A 17 -8.36 27.49 7.54
CA ASP A 17 -8.02 28.66 6.74
C ASP A 17 -8.49 29.96 7.40
N LEU A 18 -7.74 31.04 7.23
CA LEU A 18 -8.10 32.42 7.55
C LEU A 18 -8.16 33.22 6.25
N HIS A 19 -9.32 33.80 5.95
CA HIS A 19 -9.53 34.67 4.80
C HIS A 19 -9.53 36.12 5.24
N LEU A 20 -8.63 36.92 4.66
CA LEU A 20 -8.56 38.36 4.83
C LEU A 20 -9.02 39.04 3.54
N LYS A 21 -10.10 39.80 3.66
CA LYS A 21 -10.66 40.59 2.56
C LYS A 21 -11.07 41.97 3.06
N PRO A 22 -10.72 43.05 2.34
CA PRO A 22 -11.13 44.40 2.70
C PRO A 22 -12.65 44.56 2.83
N MET A 23 -13.07 45.49 3.69
CA MET A 23 -14.46 45.85 3.96
C MET A 23 -15.31 44.69 4.51
N ARG A 24 -14.69 43.63 5.01
CA ARG A 24 -15.35 42.50 5.67
C ARG A 24 -14.57 42.13 6.93
N PRO A 25 -15.21 41.59 7.99
CA PRO A 25 -14.46 40.96 9.07
C PRO A 25 -13.65 39.77 8.54
N PRO A 26 -12.48 39.47 9.13
CA PRO A 26 -11.76 38.23 8.86
C PRO A 26 -12.67 37.01 9.01
N LEU A 27 -12.53 36.03 8.12
CA LEU A 27 -13.31 34.80 8.15
C LEU A 27 -12.40 33.61 8.46
N LEU A 28 -12.85 32.74 9.34
CA LEU A 28 -12.20 31.45 9.60
C LEU A 28 -12.97 30.34 8.90
N ARG A 29 -12.26 29.37 8.32
CA ARG A 29 -12.85 28.10 7.90
C ARG A 29 -12.72 27.09 9.03
N ILE A 30 -13.86 26.65 9.58
CA ILE A 30 -13.92 25.62 10.62
C ILE A 30 -14.87 24.53 10.11
N GLN A 31 -14.37 23.29 10.02
CA GLN A 31 -15.15 22.14 9.51
C GLN A 31 -15.82 22.44 8.16
N GLY A 32 -15.07 23.05 7.23
CA GLY A 32 -15.53 23.41 5.89
C GLY A 32 -16.37 24.68 5.79
N ARG A 33 -16.89 25.24 6.90
CA ARG A 33 -17.77 26.42 6.91
C ARG A 33 -17.00 27.71 7.20
N LEU A 34 -17.33 28.79 6.50
CA LEU A 34 -16.76 30.12 6.73
C LEU A 34 -17.53 30.87 7.82
N ILE A 35 -16.83 31.21 8.90
CA ILE A 35 -17.39 31.87 10.08
C ILE A 35 -16.67 33.21 10.29
N PRO A 36 -17.38 34.34 10.36
CA PRO A 36 -16.76 35.63 10.63
C PRO A 36 -16.26 35.72 12.07
N ILE A 37 -15.05 36.26 12.26
CA ILE A 37 -14.57 36.66 13.57
C ILE A 37 -15.41 37.87 14.02
N LYS A 38 -15.76 37.93 15.31
CA LYS A 38 -16.41 39.11 15.93
C LYS A 38 -15.41 40.27 16.00
N ALA A 39 -15.17 40.89 14.86
CA ALA A 39 -14.25 42.01 14.67
C ALA A 39 -14.88 43.04 13.72
N LYS A 40 -14.36 44.28 13.74
CA LYS A 40 -14.78 45.29 12.78
C LYS A 40 -14.26 44.92 11.38
N PRO A 41 -14.97 45.30 10.29
CA PRO A 41 -14.44 45.20 8.94
C PRO A 41 -13.09 45.93 8.82
N ILE A 42 -12.12 45.29 8.16
CA ILE A 42 -10.77 45.85 7.97
C ILE A 42 -10.76 46.71 6.70
N LYS A 43 -10.22 47.93 6.77
CA LYS A 43 -10.13 48.83 5.60
C LYS A 43 -9.06 48.35 4.61
N PRO A 44 -9.15 48.71 3.31
CA PRO A 44 -8.17 48.30 2.30
C PRO A 44 -6.71 48.58 2.68
N LYS A 45 -6.43 49.81 3.13
CA LYS A 45 -5.07 50.22 3.53
C LYS A 45 -4.52 49.41 4.71
N GLU A 46 -5.38 49.06 5.67
CA GLU A 46 -4.97 48.24 6.81
C GLU A 46 -4.65 46.79 6.40
N VAL A 47 -5.43 46.21 5.47
CA VAL A 47 -5.12 44.89 4.91
C VAL A 47 -3.79 44.92 4.15
N GLU A 48 -3.57 45.97 3.35
CA GLU A 48 -2.33 46.18 2.61
C GLU A 48 -1.12 46.27 3.55
N GLU A 49 -1.17 47.15 4.55
CA GLU A 49 -0.10 47.30 5.56
C GLU A 49 0.18 45.97 6.29
N MET A 50 -0.85 45.22 6.67
CA MET A 50 -0.70 43.90 7.30
C MET A 50 0.00 42.89 6.38
N LEU A 51 -0.41 42.80 5.12
CA LEU A 51 0.07 41.77 4.21
C LEU A 51 1.46 42.10 3.64
N PHE A 52 1.77 43.36 3.36
CA PHE A 52 3.11 43.74 2.90
C PHE A 52 4.18 43.55 3.98
N SER A 53 3.80 43.60 5.26
CA SER A 53 4.72 43.41 6.39
C SER A 53 5.34 42.00 6.46
N ILE A 54 4.71 41.01 5.81
CA ILE A 54 5.19 39.61 5.81
C ILE A 54 5.93 39.22 4.53
N LEU A 55 5.98 40.09 3.52
CA LEU A 55 6.62 39.81 2.24
C LEU A 55 8.10 40.16 2.28
N THR A 56 8.94 39.29 1.73
CA THR A 56 10.32 39.63 1.40
C THR A 56 10.38 40.59 0.21
N PRO A 57 11.47 41.37 0.01
CA PRO A 57 11.60 42.23 -1.16
C PRO A 57 11.44 41.49 -2.51
N ALA A 58 11.84 40.22 -2.57
CA ALA A 58 11.65 39.39 -3.77
C ALA A 58 10.17 39.03 -3.98
N GLN A 59 9.46 38.66 -2.91
CA GLN A 59 8.03 38.36 -2.96
C GLN A 59 7.19 39.59 -3.28
N GLN A 60 7.57 40.78 -2.78
CA GLN A 60 6.93 42.05 -3.13
C GLN A 60 7.00 42.32 -4.64
N ARG A 61 8.20 42.22 -5.24
CA ARG A 61 8.39 42.36 -6.68
C ARG A 61 7.57 41.33 -7.48
N LYS A 62 7.55 40.08 -7.02
CA LYS A 62 6.76 39.01 -7.66
C LYS A 62 5.26 39.35 -7.62
N PHE A 63 4.76 39.86 -6.52
CA PHE A 63 3.37 40.29 -6.39
C PHE A 63 3.05 41.48 -7.30
N GLU A 64 3.91 42.50 -7.37
CA GLU A 64 3.74 43.65 -8.26
C GLU A 64 3.65 43.24 -9.74
N GLN A 65 4.42 42.23 -10.15
CA GLN A 65 4.45 41.73 -11.53
C GLN A 65 3.28 40.80 -11.86
N SER A 66 2.98 39.85 -10.98
CA SER A 66 2.04 38.74 -11.26
C SER A 66 0.67 38.90 -10.60
N GLN A 67 0.50 39.92 -9.75
CA GLN A 67 -0.73 40.22 -9.01
C GLN A 67 -1.17 39.11 -8.03
N ALA A 68 -0.30 38.12 -7.79
CA ALA A 68 -0.47 37.06 -6.80
C ALA A 68 0.89 36.54 -6.31
N VAL A 69 0.95 36.02 -5.08
CA VAL A 69 2.15 35.37 -4.54
C VAL A 69 1.77 34.35 -3.47
N ASP A 70 2.36 33.16 -3.58
CA ASP A 70 2.38 32.15 -2.51
C ASP A 70 3.63 32.35 -1.65
N LEU A 71 3.48 32.20 -0.33
CA LEU A 71 4.59 32.26 0.64
C LEU A 71 4.31 31.43 1.90
N GLY A 72 5.36 30.96 2.55
CA GLY A 72 5.30 30.48 3.93
C GLY A 72 5.47 31.63 4.93
N TYR A 73 4.71 31.61 6.02
CA TYR A 73 4.85 32.54 7.14
C TYR A 73 4.82 31.77 8.46
N GLY A 74 5.93 31.81 9.19
CA GLY A 74 6.07 31.20 10.51
C GLY A 74 5.73 32.19 11.63
N VAL A 75 4.86 31.80 12.56
CA VAL A 75 4.67 32.53 13.82
C VAL A 75 5.29 31.70 14.95
N PRO A 76 6.43 32.14 15.54
CA PRO A 76 7.11 31.38 16.59
C PRO A 76 6.19 31.03 17.76
N GLY A 77 6.22 29.76 18.17
CA GLY A 77 5.39 29.22 19.26
C GLY A 77 3.91 29.01 18.91
N VAL A 78 3.51 29.20 17.65
CA VAL A 78 2.09 29.10 17.23
C VAL A 78 1.91 28.06 16.14
N ALA A 79 2.36 28.36 14.92
CA ALA A 79 2.28 27.49 13.74
C ALA A 79 3.01 28.14 12.56
N ARG A 80 3.26 27.34 11.52
CA ARG A 80 3.54 27.86 10.17
C ARG A 80 2.25 27.90 9.37
N PHE A 81 2.19 28.88 8.47
CA PHE A 81 1.04 29.11 7.60
C PHE A 81 1.53 29.23 6.17
N ARG A 82 0.78 28.65 5.24
CA ARG A 82 0.90 28.98 3.82
C ARG A 82 -0.05 30.13 3.53
N CYS A 83 0.45 31.21 2.96
CA CYS A 83 -0.35 32.36 2.54
C CYS A 83 -0.38 32.42 1.01
N ASN A 84 -1.56 32.56 0.44
CA ASN A 84 -1.72 33.03 -0.93
C ASN A 84 -2.30 34.45 -0.89
N MET A 85 -1.52 35.43 -1.36
CA MET A 85 -1.94 36.82 -1.46
C MET A 85 -2.21 37.15 -2.93
N TYR A 86 -3.31 37.87 -3.20
CA TYR A 86 -3.76 38.16 -4.57
C TYR A 86 -4.52 39.49 -4.67
N LEU A 87 -4.55 40.07 -5.86
CA LEU A 87 -5.36 41.25 -6.16
C LEU A 87 -6.80 40.84 -6.52
N GLN A 88 -7.80 41.47 -5.90
CA GLN A 88 -9.21 41.32 -6.25
C GLN A 88 -9.90 42.67 -6.31
N ARG A 89 -10.48 42.99 -7.49
CA ARG A 89 -11.20 44.26 -7.74
C ARG A 89 -10.41 45.51 -7.33
N GLY A 90 -9.11 45.53 -7.59
CA GLY A 90 -8.23 46.65 -7.24
C GLY A 90 -7.86 46.74 -5.76
N THR A 91 -8.13 45.71 -4.96
CA THR A 91 -7.75 45.65 -3.54
C THR A 91 -7.09 44.32 -3.21
N ILE A 92 -6.18 44.30 -2.25
CA ILE A 92 -5.42 43.10 -1.89
C ILE A 92 -6.25 42.23 -0.94
N ALA A 93 -6.18 40.92 -1.15
CA ALA A 93 -6.74 39.91 -0.27
C ALA A 93 -5.72 38.79 -0.04
N ALA A 94 -5.91 38.03 1.03
CA ALA A 94 -5.07 36.87 1.32
C ALA A 94 -5.85 35.74 1.96
N VAL A 95 -5.38 34.51 1.74
CA VAL A 95 -5.83 33.30 2.43
C VAL A 95 -4.64 32.64 3.09
N PHE A 96 -4.71 32.47 4.39
CA PHE A 96 -3.72 31.73 5.18
C PHE A 96 -4.28 30.35 5.47
N ARG A 97 -3.50 29.31 5.18
CA ARG A 97 -3.78 27.92 5.55
C ARG A 97 -2.77 27.48 6.61
N ARG A 98 -3.24 26.85 7.68
CA ARG A 98 -2.33 26.29 8.69
C ARG A 98 -1.59 25.08 8.12
N VAL A 99 -0.26 25.06 8.30
CA VAL A 99 0.60 23.93 7.97
C VAL A 99 0.56 22.94 9.14
N PRO A 100 0.23 21.66 8.92
CA PRO A 100 0.17 20.66 9.99
C PRO A 100 1.56 20.28 10.51
N PHE A 101 1.65 20.02 11.82
CA PHE A 101 2.78 19.33 12.44
C PHE A 101 2.56 17.81 12.52
N GLU A 102 1.30 17.40 12.54
CA GLU A 102 0.94 15.99 12.63
C GLU A 102 1.12 15.34 11.26
N ILE A 103 2.21 14.61 11.12
CA ILE A 103 2.51 13.76 9.97
C ILE A 103 2.02 12.36 10.30
N GLN A 104 1.22 11.76 9.43
CA GLN A 104 0.71 10.40 9.62
C GLN A 104 1.84 9.37 9.43
N ASP A 105 1.77 8.24 10.12
CA ASP A 105 2.70 7.12 9.89
C ASP A 105 2.34 6.40 8.59
N VAL A 106 3.33 5.81 7.91
CA VAL A 106 3.15 5.16 6.59
C VAL A 106 2.00 4.13 6.64
N GLY A 107 1.96 3.28 7.67
CA GLY A 107 0.92 2.26 7.84
C GLY A 107 -0.49 2.80 8.08
N SER A 108 -0.65 4.08 8.45
CA SER A 108 -1.96 4.72 8.61
C SER A 108 -2.53 5.32 7.33
N LEU A 109 -1.73 5.38 6.26
CA LEU A 109 -2.13 5.97 4.98
C LEU A 109 -2.84 4.99 4.03
N ASN A 110 -3.05 3.73 4.45
CA ASN A 110 -3.55 2.65 3.58
C ASN A 110 -2.70 2.47 2.32
N LEU A 111 -1.39 2.69 2.42
CA LEU A 111 -0.43 2.47 1.34
C LEU A 111 0.02 1.01 1.30
N PRO A 112 0.37 0.46 0.12
CA PRO A 112 0.97 -0.87 0.04
C PRO A 112 2.30 -0.95 0.80
N ASP A 113 2.53 -2.05 1.54
CA ASP A 113 3.68 -2.23 2.43
C ASP A 113 5.04 -2.05 1.73
N VAL A 114 5.14 -2.37 0.44
CA VAL A 114 6.35 -2.19 -0.36
C VAL A 114 6.85 -0.75 -0.35
N ILE A 115 5.97 0.25 -0.22
CA ILE A 115 6.35 1.67 -0.20
C ILE A 115 7.19 2.00 1.03
N GLU A 116 6.95 1.33 2.15
CA GLU A 116 7.71 1.53 3.38
C GLU A 116 9.19 1.15 3.20
N THR A 117 9.48 0.13 2.37
CA THR A 117 10.84 -0.36 2.08
C THR A 117 11.70 0.67 1.36
N PHE A 118 11.11 1.71 0.77
CA PHE A 118 11.88 2.75 0.07
C PHE A 118 12.76 3.58 1.01
N THR A 119 12.40 3.59 2.29
CA THR A 119 13.17 4.27 3.35
C THR A 119 14.49 3.56 3.66
N ASP A 120 14.62 2.29 3.27
CA ASP A 120 15.78 1.44 3.52
C ASP A 120 16.82 1.49 2.38
N TYR A 121 16.50 2.14 1.25
CA TYR A 121 17.47 2.31 0.18
C TYR A 121 18.69 3.12 0.68
N PRO A 122 19.92 2.68 0.38
CA PRO A 122 21.12 3.42 0.77
C PRO A 122 21.28 4.70 -0.07
N ALA A 123 20.95 4.62 -1.36
CA ALA A 123 21.08 5.71 -2.34
C ALA A 123 20.19 5.45 -3.57
N GLY A 124 19.97 6.49 -4.37
CA GLY A 124 19.24 6.46 -5.63
C GLY A 124 18.01 7.36 -5.62
N LEU A 125 17.17 7.25 -6.64
CA LEU A 125 16.03 8.12 -6.87
C LEU A 125 14.70 7.38 -6.65
N VAL A 126 13.86 7.92 -5.78
CA VAL A 126 12.48 7.47 -5.56
C VAL A 126 11.52 8.59 -5.98
N LEU A 127 10.58 8.27 -6.86
CA LEU A 127 9.63 9.24 -7.38
C LEU A 127 8.21 8.94 -6.90
N VAL A 128 7.55 9.93 -6.34
CA VAL A 128 6.11 9.87 -6.02
C VAL A 128 5.38 10.80 -6.98
N THR A 129 4.53 10.25 -7.83
CA THR A 129 3.87 10.96 -8.93
C THR A 129 2.35 10.89 -8.80
N GLY A 130 1.65 11.58 -9.69
CA GLY A 130 0.19 11.71 -9.70
C GLY A 130 -0.26 13.17 -9.77
N PRO A 131 -1.56 13.42 -9.97
CA PRO A 131 -2.08 14.78 -10.10
C PRO A 131 -2.01 15.59 -8.79
N THR A 132 -2.37 16.87 -8.86
CA THR A 132 -2.50 17.70 -7.65
C THR A 132 -3.58 17.10 -6.74
N GLY A 133 -3.26 16.97 -5.45
CA GLY A 133 -4.19 16.40 -4.45
C GLY A 133 -4.27 14.87 -4.44
N SER A 134 -3.32 14.16 -5.06
CA SER A 134 -3.25 12.69 -5.02
C SER A 134 -2.57 12.10 -3.77
N GLY A 135 -2.16 12.95 -2.82
CA GLY A 135 -1.50 12.51 -1.58
C GLY A 135 0.03 12.44 -1.63
N LYS A 136 0.69 12.89 -2.72
CA LYS A 136 2.16 12.84 -2.88
C LYS A 136 2.93 13.40 -1.68
N SER A 137 2.63 14.64 -1.28
CA SER A 137 3.32 15.30 -0.17
C SER A 137 3.07 14.60 1.16
N THR A 138 1.86 14.07 1.37
CA THR A 138 1.52 13.28 2.56
C THR A 138 2.33 11.98 2.62
N THR A 139 2.44 11.27 1.50
CA THR A 139 3.25 10.05 1.38
C THR A 139 4.73 10.35 1.59
N LEU A 140 5.27 11.38 0.95
CA LEU A 140 6.65 11.80 1.15
C LEU A 140 6.90 12.20 2.62
N ALA A 141 5.97 12.92 3.25
CA ALA A 141 6.12 13.29 4.64
C ALA A 141 6.15 12.07 5.56
N ALA A 142 5.29 11.08 5.33
CA ALA A 142 5.30 9.83 6.09
C ALA A 142 6.61 9.03 5.90
N LEU A 143 7.13 8.96 4.67
CA LEU A 143 8.41 8.31 4.37
C LEU A 143 9.59 9.01 5.06
N LEU A 144 9.67 10.35 4.97
CA LEU A 144 10.71 11.12 5.63
C LEU A 144 10.62 11.05 7.16
N ARG A 145 9.40 11.05 7.72
CA ARG A 145 9.17 10.83 9.15
C ARG A 145 9.69 9.47 9.58
N ARG A 146 9.41 8.41 8.82
CA ARG A 146 9.97 7.09 9.09
C ARG A 146 11.49 7.10 9.07
N ILE A 147 12.11 7.66 8.03
CA ILE A 147 13.58 7.81 7.94
C ILE A 147 14.12 8.51 9.18
N SER A 148 13.46 9.59 9.62
CA SER A 148 13.86 10.35 10.81
C SER A 148 13.82 9.53 12.10
N GLN A 149 12.87 8.61 12.21
CA GLN A 149 12.69 7.75 13.38
C GLN A 149 13.59 6.50 13.35
N THR A 150 14.03 6.05 12.17
CA THR A 150 14.77 4.78 12.00
C THR A 150 16.25 4.97 11.75
N ARG A 151 16.68 6.06 11.11
CA ARG A 151 18.05 6.31 10.66
C ARG A 151 18.66 7.51 11.39
N ALA A 152 19.93 7.38 11.78
CA ALA A 152 20.73 8.51 12.26
C ALA A 152 21.44 9.14 11.06
N CYS A 153 20.81 10.15 10.45
CA CYS A 153 21.27 10.75 9.20
C CYS A 153 20.88 12.23 9.11
N HIS A 154 21.35 12.91 8.07
CA HIS A 154 20.93 14.27 7.75
C HIS A 154 19.96 14.27 6.56
N VAL A 155 18.76 14.79 6.79
CA VAL A 155 17.73 14.96 5.77
C VAL A 155 17.64 16.44 5.39
N VAL A 156 17.69 16.75 4.10
CA VAL A 156 17.45 18.11 3.60
C VAL A 156 16.22 18.12 2.70
N THR A 157 15.25 18.98 2.99
CA THR A 157 14.09 19.20 2.12
C THR A 157 14.17 20.55 1.41
N ILE A 158 13.77 20.59 0.15
CA ILE A 158 13.70 21.81 -0.66
C ILE A 158 12.29 21.88 -1.24
N GLU A 159 11.50 22.86 -0.82
CA GLU A 159 10.04 22.91 -1.03
C GLU A 159 9.57 24.31 -1.51
N ASP A 160 8.43 24.39 -2.20
CA ASP A 160 7.84 25.65 -2.68
C ASP A 160 6.29 25.60 -2.61
N PRO A 161 5.67 25.96 -1.48
CA PRO A 161 6.25 26.19 -0.14
C PRO A 161 6.31 24.91 0.70
N ILE A 162 6.80 25.02 1.95
CA ILE A 162 6.83 23.88 2.88
C ILE A 162 5.41 23.41 3.25
N GLU A 163 5.12 22.11 3.07
CA GLU A 163 3.78 21.54 3.28
C GLU A 163 3.59 20.82 4.63
N PHE A 164 4.68 20.29 5.20
CA PHE A 164 4.69 19.64 6.50
C PHE A 164 5.90 20.12 7.30
N LEU A 165 5.72 20.29 8.61
CA LEU A 165 6.83 20.60 9.49
C LEU A 165 7.34 19.35 10.18
N PHE A 166 8.64 19.13 10.09
CA PHE A 166 9.30 18.05 10.81
C PHE A 166 9.95 18.57 12.09
N THR A 167 10.06 17.67 13.06
CA THR A 167 10.91 17.84 14.24
C THR A 167 12.06 16.86 14.13
N ASP A 168 13.23 17.25 14.61
CA ASP A 168 14.37 16.35 14.72
C ASP A 168 14.03 15.14 15.62
N ASP A 169 14.55 13.98 15.26
CA ASP A 169 14.48 12.74 16.03
C ASP A 169 15.86 12.04 15.97
N LYS A 170 15.96 10.80 15.47
CA LYS A 170 17.27 10.18 15.21
C LYS A 170 18.00 10.86 14.07
N ALA A 171 17.26 11.29 13.04
CA ALA A 171 17.79 12.14 11.98
C ALA A 171 17.58 13.62 12.30
N THR A 172 18.52 14.44 11.86
CA THR A 172 18.35 15.90 11.81
C THR A 172 17.76 16.31 10.47
N ILE A 173 16.77 17.22 10.48
CA ILE A 173 16.02 17.62 9.29
C ILE A 173 16.15 19.12 9.05
N SER A 174 16.76 19.48 7.92
CA SER A 174 16.89 20.86 7.44
C SER A 174 15.89 21.13 6.32
N GLN A 175 14.82 21.89 6.59
CA GLN A 175 13.84 22.27 5.57
C GLN A 175 14.14 23.66 4.99
N ARG A 176 14.15 23.78 3.66
CA ARG A 176 14.45 25.03 2.95
C ARG A 176 13.31 25.38 1.98
N GLU A 177 12.69 26.53 2.19
CA GLU A 177 11.64 27.03 1.32
C GLU A 177 12.20 27.92 0.20
N VAL A 178 11.82 27.65 -1.04
CA VAL A 178 12.18 28.47 -2.20
C VAL A 178 11.50 29.84 -2.11
N GLY A 179 12.26 30.89 -2.39
CA GLY A 179 11.83 32.30 -2.26
C GLY A 179 11.99 32.89 -0.85
N THR A 180 12.22 32.05 0.17
CA THR A 180 12.42 32.47 1.57
C THR A 180 13.82 32.12 2.06
N ASP A 181 14.20 30.84 2.07
CA ASP A 181 15.47 30.32 2.60
C ASP A 181 16.52 30.06 1.50
N THR A 182 16.06 30.04 0.24
CA THR A 182 16.88 29.84 -0.96
C THR A 182 16.18 30.48 -2.16
N PRO A 183 16.89 31.07 -3.13
CA PRO A 183 16.24 31.76 -4.24
C PRO A 183 15.59 30.81 -5.26
N THR A 184 16.18 29.63 -5.51
CA THR A 184 15.71 28.65 -6.50
C THR A 184 15.97 27.22 -6.03
N PHE A 185 15.25 26.24 -6.61
CA PHE A 185 15.52 24.81 -6.42
C PHE A 185 16.96 24.45 -6.82
N LYS A 186 17.42 24.95 -7.97
CA LYS A 186 18.78 24.73 -8.46
C LYS A 186 19.86 25.14 -7.47
N GLU A 187 19.79 26.37 -6.96
CA GLU A 187 20.79 26.87 -6.02
C GLU A 187 20.71 26.13 -4.68
N ALA A 188 19.50 25.79 -4.24
CA ALA A 188 19.29 24.99 -3.05
C ALA A 188 19.97 23.62 -3.17
N LEU A 189 19.73 22.91 -4.27
CA LEU A 189 20.27 21.57 -4.54
C LEU A 189 21.79 21.59 -4.70
N ARG A 190 22.33 22.54 -5.46
CA ARG A 190 23.78 22.68 -5.66
C ARG A 190 24.52 22.89 -4.34
N ASN A 191 23.93 23.66 -3.43
CA ASN A 191 24.51 23.90 -2.11
C ASN A 191 24.25 22.72 -1.16
N CYS A 192 23.11 22.05 -1.30
CA CYS A 192 22.69 20.90 -0.48
C CYS A 192 23.73 19.78 -0.49
N VAL A 193 24.29 19.41 -1.64
CA VAL A 193 25.32 18.35 -1.75
C VAL A 193 26.59 18.66 -0.93
N ARG A 194 26.81 19.92 -0.52
CA ARG A 194 27.93 20.33 0.35
C ARG A 194 27.53 20.51 1.82
N GLN A 195 26.29 20.20 2.17
CA GLN A 195 25.75 20.29 3.52
C GLN A 195 25.77 18.92 4.24
N ASP A 196 26.54 17.96 3.71
CA ASP A 196 26.62 16.59 4.22
C ASP A 196 25.22 15.93 4.38
N PRO A 197 24.36 15.94 3.35
CA PRO A 197 23.07 15.24 3.42
C PRO A 197 23.25 13.76 3.14
N ASP A 198 22.42 12.91 3.77
CA ASP A 198 22.26 11.50 3.38
C ASP A 198 21.01 11.32 2.52
N VAL A 199 19.95 12.08 2.85
CA VAL A 199 18.65 12.05 2.19
C VAL A 199 18.27 13.44 1.74
N VAL A 200 17.86 13.57 0.48
CA VAL A 200 17.40 14.84 -0.09
C VAL A 200 15.96 14.68 -0.58
N MET A 201 15.07 15.59 -0.19
CA MET A 201 13.73 15.67 -0.78
C MET A 201 13.58 16.95 -1.58
N VAL A 202 13.16 16.81 -2.83
CA VAL A 202 12.87 17.92 -3.73
C VAL A 202 11.39 17.94 -4.01
N GLY A 203 10.72 19.06 -3.72
CA GLY A 203 9.27 19.17 -3.81
C GLY A 203 8.73 18.74 -5.17
N GLU A 204 9.32 19.22 -6.27
CA GLU A 204 8.90 18.85 -7.63
C GLU A 204 10.04 19.02 -8.66
N MET A 205 10.12 18.14 -9.64
CA MET A 205 11.01 18.30 -10.81
C MET A 205 10.26 18.92 -11.99
N ARG A 206 10.25 20.25 -12.07
CA ARG A 206 9.56 20.99 -13.15
C ARG A 206 10.41 21.23 -14.39
N ASP A 207 11.67 21.57 -14.17
CA ASP A 207 12.59 22.01 -15.22
C ASP A 207 13.78 21.07 -15.38
N LEU A 208 14.41 21.13 -16.55
CA LEU A 208 15.57 20.32 -16.92
C LEU A 208 16.70 20.46 -15.90
N GLU A 209 16.95 21.69 -15.43
CA GLU A 209 18.05 21.96 -14.50
C GLU A 209 17.86 21.27 -13.15
N THR A 210 16.63 21.28 -12.62
CA THR A 210 16.26 20.58 -11.39
C THR A 210 16.34 19.07 -11.59
N MET A 211 15.80 18.53 -12.70
CA MET A 211 15.90 17.11 -13.02
C MET A 211 17.35 16.63 -13.11
N SER A 212 18.20 17.37 -13.82
CA SER A 212 19.63 17.07 -13.95
C SER A 212 20.33 17.06 -12.59
N THR A 213 20.07 18.07 -11.75
CA THR A 213 20.70 18.16 -10.43
C THR A 213 20.23 17.04 -9.49
N VAL A 214 18.95 16.66 -9.56
CA VAL A 214 18.40 15.52 -8.80
C VAL A 214 19.05 14.20 -9.22
N MET A 215 19.18 13.95 -10.52
CA MET A 215 19.84 12.74 -11.02
C MET A 215 21.30 12.68 -10.59
N THR A 216 22.04 13.79 -10.65
CA THR A 216 23.42 13.86 -10.13
C THR A 216 23.50 13.62 -8.63
N ALA A 217 22.57 14.16 -7.83
CA ALA A 217 22.54 13.90 -6.39
C ALA A 217 22.31 12.41 -6.10
N ALA A 218 21.39 11.76 -6.82
CA ALA A 218 21.12 10.33 -6.69
C ALA A 218 22.33 9.47 -7.13
N GLU A 219 23.02 9.87 -8.19
CA GLU A 219 24.24 9.18 -8.69
C GLU A 219 25.41 9.28 -7.70
N THR A 220 25.52 10.40 -6.98
CA THR A 220 26.61 10.65 -6.02
C THR A 220 26.40 10.00 -4.66
N GLY A 221 25.44 9.06 -4.54
CA GLY A 221 25.27 8.24 -3.35
C GLY A 221 24.23 8.75 -2.34
N HIS A 222 23.43 9.75 -2.71
CA HIS A 222 22.33 10.24 -1.86
C HIS A 222 21.04 9.47 -2.15
N LEU A 223 20.19 9.29 -1.14
CA LEU A 223 18.80 8.88 -1.37
C LEU A 223 17.97 10.13 -1.66
N VAL A 224 17.44 10.23 -2.88
CA VAL A 224 16.67 11.39 -3.32
C VAL A 224 15.20 11.02 -3.51
N PHE A 225 14.33 11.77 -2.87
CA PHE A 225 12.89 11.74 -3.07
C PHE A 225 12.45 12.95 -3.89
N SER A 226 11.58 12.75 -4.87
CA SER A 226 11.00 13.87 -5.61
C SER A 226 9.62 13.56 -6.17
N THR A 227 8.92 14.59 -6.66
CA THR A 227 7.62 14.43 -7.32
C THR A 227 7.59 14.91 -8.78
N LEU A 228 6.66 14.33 -9.54
CA LEU A 228 6.17 14.82 -10.83
C LEU A 228 4.63 14.72 -10.85
N HIS A 229 3.99 15.33 -11.86
CA HIS A 229 2.53 15.25 -12.07
C HIS A 229 2.12 14.27 -13.18
N THR A 230 2.96 13.30 -13.48
CA THR A 230 2.65 12.16 -14.37
C THR A 230 1.74 11.16 -13.67
N ASN A 231 0.96 10.39 -14.43
CA ASN A 231 -0.07 9.49 -13.89
C ASN A 231 0.33 8.01 -13.92
N SER A 232 1.45 7.66 -14.54
CA SER A 232 1.98 6.30 -14.57
C SER A 232 3.51 6.27 -14.50
N ALA A 233 4.08 5.14 -14.10
CA ALA A 233 5.52 4.94 -14.03
C ALA A 233 6.18 5.00 -15.41
N PRO A 234 5.66 4.33 -16.48
CA PRO A 234 6.18 4.48 -17.83
C PRO A 234 6.16 5.94 -18.32
N GLN A 235 5.06 6.66 -18.10
CA GLN A 235 4.95 8.08 -18.46
C GLN A 235 5.94 8.96 -17.69
N THR A 236 6.25 8.59 -16.44
CA THR A 236 7.23 9.31 -15.61
C THR A 236 8.63 9.18 -16.20
N VAL A 237 9.02 7.98 -16.64
CA VAL A 237 10.31 7.73 -17.31
C VAL A 237 10.40 8.55 -18.59
N ASP A 238 9.39 8.46 -19.46
CA ASP A 238 9.33 9.25 -20.71
C ASP A 238 9.43 10.75 -20.45
N ARG A 239 8.64 11.26 -19.50
CA ARG A 239 8.62 12.69 -19.18
C ARG A 239 9.98 13.21 -18.76
N ILE A 240 10.75 12.44 -17.99
CA ILE A 240 12.10 12.83 -17.58
C ILE A 240 13.01 12.88 -18.79
N ILE A 241 13.03 11.83 -19.62
CA ILE A 241 13.89 11.74 -20.82
C ILE A 241 13.55 12.86 -21.82
N ASP A 242 12.27 13.05 -22.12
CA ASP A 242 11.77 14.05 -23.08
C ASP A 242 12.00 15.49 -22.63
N SER A 243 12.30 15.71 -21.35
CA SER A 243 12.66 17.04 -20.85
C SER A 243 14.06 17.46 -21.29
N PHE A 244 14.89 16.53 -21.79
CA PHE A 244 16.25 16.79 -22.26
C PHE A 244 16.32 16.93 -23.79
N PRO A 245 17.29 17.70 -24.31
CA PRO A 245 17.61 17.76 -25.73
C PRO A 245 17.87 16.38 -26.33
N SER A 246 17.45 16.16 -27.58
CA SER A 246 17.51 14.84 -28.24
C SER A 246 18.91 14.23 -28.30
N ASP A 247 19.96 15.04 -28.36
CA ASP A 247 21.36 14.61 -28.34
C ASP A 247 21.83 14.08 -26.98
N GLN A 248 21.09 14.36 -25.91
CA GLN A 248 21.39 13.93 -24.53
C GLN A 248 20.48 12.81 -24.02
N GLN A 249 19.40 12.49 -24.75
CA GLN A 249 18.38 11.55 -24.28
C GLN A 249 18.92 10.15 -24.01
N ASP A 250 19.80 9.63 -24.86
CA ASP A 250 20.42 8.31 -24.66
C ASP A 250 21.30 8.26 -23.39
N GLN A 251 22.04 9.34 -23.12
CA GLN A 251 22.85 9.46 -21.92
C GLN A 251 21.95 9.53 -20.67
N VAL A 252 20.92 10.37 -20.70
CA VAL A 252 19.97 10.56 -19.59
C VAL A 252 19.23 9.27 -19.29
N ARG A 253 18.87 8.51 -20.32
CA ARG A 253 18.23 7.20 -20.20
C ARG A 253 19.12 6.20 -19.45
N GLY A 254 20.39 6.09 -19.83
CA GLY A 254 21.35 5.25 -19.10
C GLY A 254 21.56 5.71 -17.66
N GLN A 255 21.66 7.01 -17.42
CA GLN A 255 21.79 7.57 -16.08
C GLN A 255 20.55 7.28 -15.21
N LEU A 256 19.35 7.52 -15.74
CA LEU A 256 18.09 7.27 -15.06
C LEU A 256 17.94 5.79 -14.71
N ALA A 257 18.27 4.89 -15.64
CA ALA A 257 18.23 3.45 -15.43
C ALA A 257 19.13 3.02 -14.26
N LEU A 258 20.29 3.65 -14.09
CA LEU A 258 21.24 3.36 -13.01
C LEU A 258 20.75 3.85 -11.64
N VAL A 259 20.25 5.09 -11.58
CA VAL A 259 19.95 5.77 -10.31
C VAL A 259 18.54 5.51 -9.79
N LEU A 260 17.58 5.22 -10.67
CA LEU A 260 16.19 4.99 -10.28
C LEU A 260 16.07 3.76 -9.37
N ARG A 261 15.23 3.87 -8.33
CA ARG A 261 14.92 2.78 -7.40
C ARG A 261 13.47 2.38 -7.48
N ALA A 262 12.57 3.36 -7.42
CA ALA A 262 11.14 3.12 -7.49
C ALA A 262 10.37 4.33 -8.02
N ILE A 263 9.23 4.07 -8.65
CA ILE A 263 8.22 5.08 -8.99
C ILE A 263 6.89 4.61 -8.42
N VAL A 264 6.20 5.51 -7.72
CA VAL A 264 4.82 5.31 -7.26
C VAL A 264 3.93 6.37 -7.87
N SER A 265 3.01 5.96 -8.73
CA SER A 265 1.99 6.87 -9.29
C SER A 265 0.72 6.75 -8.47
N MET A 266 0.28 7.85 -7.89
CA MET A 266 -0.81 7.88 -6.92
C MET A 266 -2.06 8.56 -7.47
N GLN A 267 -3.21 8.03 -7.08
CA GLN A 267 -4.52 8.66 -7.23
C GLN A 267 -5.34 8.42 -5.97
N LEU A 268 -6.21 9.37 -5.61
CA LEU A 268 -7.16 9.19 -4.52
C LEU A 268 -8.54 8.83 -5.08
N VAL A 269 -9.07 7.70 -4.65
CA VAL A 269 -10.40 7.20 -5.02
C VAL A 269 -11.32 7.35 -3.82
N GLU A 270 -12.57 7.75 -4.07
CA GLU A 270 -13.58 7.85 -3.02
C GLU A 270 -13.96 6.46 -2.51
N ARG A 271 -14.07 6.31 -1.19
CA ARG A 271 -14.59 5.08 -0.59
C ARG A 271 -16.05 4.89 -0.98
N LYS A 272 -16.51 3.64 -1.11
CA LYS A 272 -17.92 3.29 -1.36
C LYS A 272 -18.84 3.86 -0.27
N GLU A 273 -18.38 3.81 0.99
CA GLU A 273 -19.09 4.35 2.15
C GLU A 273 -18.29 5.48 2.81
N GLY A 274 -18.89 6.67 2.89
CA GLY A 274 -18.35 7.81 3.63
C GLY A 274 -17.71 8.91 2.76
N THR A 275 -17.01 9.83 3.43
CA THR A 275 -16.33 10.97 2.79
C THR A 275 -14.81 10.79 2.70
N GLU A 276 -14.31 9.61 3.08
CA GLU A 276 -12.89 9.28 3.07
C GLU A 276 -12.42 8.90 1.65
N ARG A 277 -11.14 9.14 1.39
CA ARG A 277 -10.48 8.79 0.14
C ARG A 277 -9.35 7.81 0.41
N LEU A 278 -9.25 6.80 -0.44
CA LEU A 278 -8.23 5.76 -0.36
C LEU A 278 -7.22 5.95 -1.51
N PRO A 279 -5.93 5.68 -1.28
CA PRO A 279 -4.95 5.72 -2.35
C PRO A 279 -5.06 4.48 -3.25
N ALA A 280 -5.17 4.71 -4.55
CA ALA A 280 -4.81 3.74 -5.57
C ALA A 280 -3.38 4.04 -6.02
N CYS A 281 -2.54 3.02 -6.07
CA CYS A 281 -1.11 3.17 -6.30
C CYS A 281 -0.63 2.22 -7.40
N GLU A 282 -0.06 2.77 -8.45
CA GLU A 282 0.80 2.03 -9.36
C GLU A 282 2.23 2.06 -8.82
N ILE A 283 2.89 0.89 -8.76
CA ILE A 283 4.21 0.74 -8.15
C ILE A 283 5.14 0.03 -9.12
N MET A 284 6.22 0.71 -9.47
CA MET A 284 7.33 0.16 -10.26
C MET A 284 8.59 0.15 -9.41
N ILE A 285 9.22 -1.02 -9.25
CA ILE A 285 10.55 -1.16 -8.68
C ILE A 285 11.54 -1.34 -9.83
N ASN A 286 12.69 -0.65 -9.78
CA ASN A 286 13.69 -0.76 -10.83
C ASN A 286 14.48 -2.08 -10.71
N SER A 287 13.89 -3.17 -11.19
CA SER A 287 14.54 -4.48 -11.32
C SER A 287 15.55 -4.49 -12.48
N PRO A 288 16.46 -5.47 -12.57
CA PRO A 288 17.41 -5.56 -13.69
C PRO A 288 16.75 -5.57 -15.08
N LYS A 289 15.52 -6.08 -15.19
CA LYS A 289 14.75 -6.06 -16.44
C LYS A 289 14.16 -4.67 -16.72
N ILE A 290 13.55 -4.03 -15.73
CA ILE A 290 13.04 -2.66 -15.85
C ILE A 290 14.18 -1.73 -16.24
N GLN A 291 15.34 -1.87 -15.59
CA GLN A 291 16.55 -1.12 -15.92
C GLN A 291 16.91 -1.27 -17.39
N LYS A 292 16.92 -2.51 -17.91
CA LYS A 292 17.21 -2.79 -19.33
C LYS A 292 16.16 -2.18 -20.27
N HIS A 293 14.87 -2.27 -19.94
CA HIS A 293 13.82 -1.65 -20.75
C HIS A 293 13.94 -0.12 -20.76
N ILE A 294 14.32 0.50 -19.64
CA ILE A 294 14.65 1.93 -19.60
C ILE A 294 15.82 2.20 -20.53
N GLU A 295 16.95 1.49 -20.41
CA GLU A 295 18.15 1.66 -21.26
C GLU A 295 17.86 1.54 -22.76
N LEU A 296 16.99 0.62 -23.16
CA LEU A 296 16.60 0.39 -24.56
C LEU A 296 15.47 1.32 -25.03
N GLY A 297 14.74 1.96 -24.13
CA GLY A 297 13.54 2.77 -24.43
C GLY A 297 12.30 1.96 -24.75
N GLU A 298 12.21 0.74 -24.23
CA GLU A 298 11.11 -0.18 -24.41
C GLU A 298 10.00 0.10 -23.39
N ILE A 299 9.44 1.30 -23.43
CA ILE A 299 8.53 1.82 -22.39
C ILE A 299 7.25 0.99 -22.25
N LYS A 300 6.80 0.35 -23.34
CA LYS A 300 5.62 -0.54 -23.31
C LYS A 300 5.88 -1.80 -22.49
N GLU A 301 7.08 -2.35 -22.59
CA GLU A 301 7.49 -3.57 -21.89
C GLU A 301 7.57 -3.34 -20.37
N ILE A 302 7.82 -2.10 -19.93
CA ILE A 302 7.80 -1.72 -18.51
C ILE A 302 6.43 -2.06 -17.87
N THR A 303 5.33 -1.76 -18.57
CA THR A 303 3.98 -2.07 -18.07
C THR A 303 3.77 -3.57 -17.92
N GLU A 304 4.16 -4.36 -18.92
CA GLU A 304 4.03 -5.83 -18.90
C GLU A 304 4.90 -6.47 -17.81
N GLU A 305 6.12 -5.96 -17.62
CA GLU A 305 7.00 -6.44 -16.56
C GLU A 305 6.47 -6.08 -15.17
N MET A 306 5.89 -4.88 -14.98
CA MET A 306 5.21 -4.53 -13.73
C MET A 306 4.05 -5.47 -13.41
N GLU A 307 3.24 -5.83 -14.41
CA GLU A 307 2.10 -6.74 -14.25
C GLU A 307 2.50 -8.16 -13.86
N SER A 308 3.64 -8.63 -14.35
CA SER A 308 4.13 -9.99 -14.10
C SER A 308 5.00 -10.11 -12.85
N SER A 309 5.60 -9.01 -12.38
CA SER A 309 6.52 -8.97 -11.24
C SER A 309 5.87 -8.74 -9.87
N VAL A 310 4.55 -8.92 -9.75
CA VAL A 310 3.80 -8.68 -8.50
C VAL A 310 4.30 -9.56 -7.34
N SER A 311 4.46 -10.87 -7.55
CA SER A 311 4.76 -11.79 -6.44
C SER A 311 6.11 -11.51 -5.78
N TYR A 312 7.14 -11.25 -6.59
CA TYR A 312 8.52 -11.10 -6.09
C TYR A 312 8.89 -9.66 -5.74
N TYR A 313 8.62 -8.70 -6.65
CA TYR A 313 8.99 -7.31 -6.45
C TYR A 313 7.87 -6.45 -5.84
N ARG A 314 6.69 -7.03 -5.63
CA ARG A 314 5.49 -6.31 -5.16
C ARG A 314 5.15 -5.09 -6.05
N MET A 315 5.49 -5.19 -7.34
CA MET A 315 5.05 -4.23 -8.35
C MET A 315 3.55 -4.38 -8.57
N GLN A 316 2.89 -3.34 -9.05
CA GLN A 316 1.50 -3.41 -9.45
C GLN A 316 1.15 -2.27 -10.41
N THR A 317 0.29 -2.54 -11.39
CA THR A 317 -0.31 -1.48 -12.22
C THR A 317 -1.42 -0.75 -11.48
N MET A 318 -1.79 0.44 -11.98
CA MET A 318 -2.96 1.15 -11.46
C MET A 318 -4.24 0.29 -11.52
N ASN A 319 -4.46 -0.45 -12.60
CA ASN A 319 -5.62 -1.34 -12.72
C ASN A 319 -5.58 -2.50 -11.74
N GLN A 320 -4.41 -3.12 -11.47
CA GLN A 320 -4.28 -4.12 -10.41
C GLN A 320 -4.61 -3.54 -9.02
N SER A 321 -4.15 -2.31 -8.73
CA SER A 321 -4.50 -1.61 -7.48
C SER A 321 -6.00 -1.34 -7.35
N LEU A 322 -6.66 -0.88 -8.43
CA LEU A 322 -8.11 -0.65 -8.45
C LEU A 322 -8.90 -1.97 -8.31
N ILE A 323 -8.42 -3.07 -8.92
CA ILE A 323 -9.03 -4.39 -8.76
C ILE A 323 -8.90 -4.88 -7.31
N ALA A 324 -7.76 -4.66 -6.65
CA ALA A 324 -7.62 -4.99 -5.23
C ALA A 324 -8.67 -4.21 -4.40
N LEU A 325 -8.76 -2.89 -4.58
CA LEU A 325 -9.75 -2.07 -3.88
C LEU A 325 -11.20 -2.54 -4.15
N LEU A 326 -11.52 -2.96 -5.39
CA LEU A 326 -12.83 -3.55 -5.71
C LEU A 326 -13.05 -4.90 -5.03
N ALA A 327 -12.06 -5.78 -5.05
CA ALA A 327 -12.14 -7.12 -4.47
C ALA A 327 -12.32 -7.07 -2.94
N HIS A 328 -11.84 -6.01 -2.29
CA HIS A 328 -12.02 -5.76 -0.86
C HIS A 328 -13.29 -4.97 -0.51
N ASP A 329 -14.19 -4.76 -1.49
CA ASP A 329 -15.46 -4.00 -1.37
C ASP A 329 -15.31 -2.58 -0.78
N VAL A 330 -14.15 -1.94 -0.95
CA VAL A 330 -13.93 -0.58 -0.45
C VAL A 330 -14.30 0.52 -1.44
N ILE A 331 -14.36 0.20 -2.74
CA ILE A 331 -14.79 1.11 -3.80
C ILE A 331 -15.83 0.43 -4.69
N THR A 332 -16.64 1.21 -5.41
CA THR A 332 -17.61 0.70 -6.38
C THR A 332 -16.98 0.53 -7.76
N TYR A 333 -17.58 -0.33 -8.60
CA TYR A 333 -17.17 -0.50 -9.99
C TYR A 333 -17.14 0.82 -10.77
N GLU A 334 -18.15 1.67 -10.57
CA GLU A 334 -18.22 2.98 -11.21
C GLU A 334 -17.07 3.91 -10.78
N GLN A 335 -16.69 3.89 -9.49
CA GLN A 335 -15.54 4.62 -8.98
C GLN A 335 -14.23 4.11 -9.59
N ALA A 336 -14.05 2.79 -9.69
CA ALA A 336 -12.86 2.19 -10.30
C ALA A 336 -12.73 2.52 -11.80
N VAL A 337 -13.82 2.41 -12.56
CA VAL A 337 -13.85 2.77 -13.99
C VAL A 337 -13.52 4.26 -14.21
N ARG A 338 -14.05 5.16 -13.36
CA ARG A 338 -13.71 6.59 -13.43
C ARG A 338 -12.26 6.89 -13.06
N ALA A 339 -11.66 6.05 -12.21
CA ALA A 339 -10.29 6.24 -11.75
C ALA A 339 -9.25 5.63 -12.71
N SER A 340 -9.64 4.63 -13.50
CA SER A 340 -8.74 3.94 -14.43
C SER A 340 -8.35 4.81 -15.63
N LEU A 341 -7.08 4.72 -16.03
CA LEU A 341 -6.58 5.29 -17.29
C LEU A 341 -6.99 4.45 -18.51
N ASP A 342 -7.26 3.15 -18.30
CA ASP A 342 -7.72 2.21 -19.32
C ASP A 342 -8.88 1.35 -18.77
N PRO A 343 -10.13 1.86 -18.87
CA PRO A 343 -11.32 1.15 -18.41
C PRO A 343 -11.60 -0.18 -19.12
N ASP A 344 -11.16 -0.33 -20.38
CA ASP A 344 -11.40 -1.53 -21.16
C ASP A 344 -10.51 -2.67 -20.66
N ASP A 345 -9.24 -2.39 -20.39
CA ASP A 345 -8.32 -3.33 -19.72
C ASP A 345 -8.84 -3.72 -18.32
N LEU A 346 -9.29 -2.74 -17.51
CA LEU A 346 -9.88 -3.00 -16.20
C LEU A 346 -11.07 -3.98 -16.31
N SER A 347 -11.99 -3.71 -17.23
CA SER A 347 -13.18 -4.53 -17.48
C SER A 347 -12.80 -5.95 -17.93
N LEU A 348 -11.82 -6.06 -18.84
CA LEU A 348 -11.32 -7.34 -19.33
C LEU A 348 -10.70 -8.17 -18.20
N ARG A 349 -9.90 -7.55 -17.33
CA ARG A 349 -9.28 -8.23 -16.16
C ARG A 349 -10.33 -8.70 -15.17
N LEU A 350 -11.31 -7.86 -14.85
CA LEU A 350 -12.41 -8.24 -13.95
C LEU A 350 -13.19 -9.45 -14.49
N ARG A 351 -13.48 -9.47 -15.80
CA ARG A 351 -14.13 -10.63 -16.46
C ARG A 351 -13.29 -11.90 -16.40
N LYS A 352 -11.97 -11.79 -16.61
CA LYS A 352 -11.04 -12.93 -16.51
C LYS A 352 -10.96 -13.47 -15.08
N MET A 353 -10.76 -12.59 -14.10
CA MET A 353 -10.56 -12.97 -12.69
C MET A 353 -11.85 -13.49 -12.08
N PHE A 354 -12.98 -12.99 -12.53
CA PHE A 354 -14.25 -13.42 -12.01
C PHE A 354 -15.33 -13.53 -13.12
N PRO A 355 -15.39 -14.69 -13.79
CA PRO A 355 -16.30 -14.93 -14.89
C PRO A 355 -17.80 -14.83 -14.53
N ARG A 356 -18.13 -14.77 -13.23
CA ARG A 356 -19.50 -14.64 -12.68
C ARG A 356 -19.79 -13.28 -12.02
N ILE A 357 -18.91 -12.29 -12.19
CA ILE A 357 -19.04 -11.00 -11.51
C ILE A 357 -20.21 -10.17 -11.96
N GLU A 358 -20.61 -10.28 -13.24
CA GLU A 358 -21.81 -9.59 -13.71
C GLU A 358 -23.07 -10.04 -12.93
N ASP A 359 -23.06 -11.24 -12.32
CA ASP A 359 -24.18 -11.74 -11.50
C ASP A 359 -24.01 -11.52 -9.99
N ARG A 360 -22.77 -11.54 -9.44
CA ARG A 360 -22.52 -11.39 -7.99
C ARG A 360 -22.37 -9.95 -7.51
N PHE A 361 -22.00 -9.00 -8.37
CA PHE A 361 -21.73 -7.61 -7.94
C PHE A 361 -23.00 -6.79 -7.68
N ARG A 362 -24.17 -7.46 -7.70
CA ARG A 362 -25.42 -6.94 -7.14
C ARG A 362 -25.53 -7.10 -5.63
N GLU A 363 -24.75 -7.96 -4.99
CA GLU A 363 -24.87 -8.26 -3.56
C GLU A 363 -23.47 -8.29 -2.94
N GLY A 364 -23.11 -7.17 -2.30
CA GLY A 364 -21.80 -6.97 -1.71
C GLY A 364 -21.59 -7.82 -0.47
N ASP A 365 -20.45 -8.50 -0.38
CA ASP A 365 -19.88 -8.88 0.90
C ASP A 365 -18.37 -9.17 0.85
N MET A 366 -17.71 -8.63 1.87
CA MET A 366 -16.44 -9.01 2.53
C MET A 366 -15.03 -8.56 2.08
N SER A 367 -14.33 -8.13 3.14
CA SER A 367 -12.93 -7.69 3.34
C SER A 367 -11.99 -8.84 3.80
N PRO A 368 -10.65 -8.78 3.62
CA PRO A 368 -9.76 -7.94 4.47
C PRO A 368 -8.54 -7.29 3.74
N SER A 369 -8.02 -6.19 4.31
CA SER A 369 -6.93 -5.27 3.89
C SER A 369 -6.91 -4.74 2.43
N PRO A 370 -7.14 -3.44 2.16
CA PRO A 370 -7.60 -3.00 0.83
C PRO A 370 -6.54 -2.76 -0.25
N ALA A 371 -5.25 -2.71 0.10
CA ALA A 371 -4.23 -2.09 -0.75
C ALA A 371 -3.19 -3.04 -1.36
N ASP A 372 -3.25 -4.35 -1.09
CA ASP A 372 -2.18 -5.28 -1.44
C ASP A 372 -2.66 -6.43 -2.36
N PHE A 373 -2.30 -6.38 -3.64
CA PHE A 373 -2.63 -7.42 -4.62
C PHE A 373 -1.87 -8.74 -4.36
N SER A 374 -0.81 -8.71 -3.55
CA SER A 374 0.09 -9.86 -3.37
C SER A 374 -0.56 -11.04 -2.63
N GLN A 375 -1.56 -10.77 -1.79
CA GLN A 375 -2.33 -11.80 -1.07
C GLN A 375 -3.33 -12.51 -1.98
N ILE A 376 -3.78 -11.85 -3.05
CA ILE A 376 -4.68 -12.45 -4.05
C ILE A 376 -3.93 -13.47 -4.90
N THR A 377 -2.65 -13.23 -5.20
CA THR A 377 -1.82 -14.19 -5.95
C THR A 377 -1.58 -15.48 -5.17
N GLU A 378 -1.36 -15.39 -3.86
CA GLU A 378 -1.20 -16.57 -3.00
C GLU A 378 -2.51 -17.37 -2.88
N LEU A 379 -3.67 -16.69 -2.85
CA LEU A 379 -4.99 -17.33 -2.95
C LEU A 379 -5.25 -17.95 -4.33
N LEU A 380 -4.80 -17.32 -5.40
CA LEU A 380 -4.92 -17.83 -6.78
C LEU A 380 -3.98 -19.02 -7.03
N GLU A 381 -2.75 -18.97 -6.51
CA GLU A 381 -1.80 -20.09 -6.52
C GLU A 381 -2.32 -21.25 -5.68
N THR A 382 -2.87 -20.96 -4.49
CA THR A 382 -3.52 -21.98 -3.64
C THR A 382 -4.71 -22.60 -4.36
N LYS A 383 -5.57 -21.78 -5.00
CA LYS A 383 -6.71 -22.25 -5.77
C LYS A 383 -6.28 -23.12 -6.96
N LYS A 384 -5.24 -22.70 -7.70
CA LYS A 384 -4.66 -23.47 -8.81
C LYS A 384 -4.10 -24.81 -8.32
N LEU A 385 -3.39 -24.83 -7.20
CA LEU A 385 -2.86 -26.05 -6.60
C LEU A 385 -3.99 -26.99 -6.13
N TYR A 386 -5.09 -26.45 -5.61
CA TYR A 386 -6.28 -27.20 -5.25
C TYR A 386 -6.99 -27.78 -6.48
N GLU A 387 -7.15 -27.00 -7.55
CA GLU A 387 -7.75 -27.46 -8.81
C GLU A 387 -6.90 -28.57 -9.47
N GLU A 388 -5.56 -28.42 -9.49
CA GLU A 388 -4.62 -29.44 -9.97
C GLU A 388 -4.62 -30.70 -9.08
N ALA A 389 -4.87 -30.56 -7.78
CA ALA A 389 -4.99 -31.69 -6.85
C ALA A 389 -6.32 -32.43 -7.04
N GLU A 390 -7.43 -31.71 -7.22
CA GLU A 390 -8.75 -32.30 -7.52
C GLU A 390 -8.74 -33.05 -8.86
N GLU A 391 -8.10 -32.50 -9.89
CA GLU A 391 -8.00 -33.14 -11.19
C GLU A 391 -7.15 -34.43 -11.13
N ARG A 392 -6.03 -34.40 -10.41
CA ARG A 392 -5.22 -35.61 -10.11
C ARG A 392 -6.00 -36.66 -9.34
N HIS A 393 -6.80 -36.24 -8.35
CA HIS A 393 -7.66 -37.16 -7.60
C HIS A 393 -8.76 -37.78 -8.47
N ARG A 394 -9.38 -36.98 -9.35
CA ARG A 394 -10.42 -37.43 -10.27
C ARG A 394 -9.90 -38.46 -11.27
N LEU A 395 -8.71 -38.23 -11.84
CA LEU A 395 -8.05 -39.17 -12.75
C LEU A 395 -7.72 -40.50 -12.04
N LYS A 396 -7.18 -40.44 -10.81
CA LYS A 396 -6.92 -41.64 -10.00
C LYS A 396 -8.19 -42.40 -9.65
N LEU A 397 -9.30 -41.70 -9.39
CA LEU A 397 -10.59 -42.34 -9.13
C LEU A 397 -11.12 -43.06 -10.37
N ALA A 398 -11.03 -42.42 -11.54
CA ALA A 398 -11.44 -43.00 -12.81
C ALA A 398 -10.62 -44.25 -13.17
N GLU A 399 -9.30 -44.23 -12.95
CA GLU A 399 -8.41 -45.38 -13.15
C GLU A 399 -8.76 -46.53 -12.19
N LYS A 400 -9.14 -46.21 -10.94
CA LYS A 400 -9.61 -47.21 -9.97
C LYS A 400 -10.96 -47.81 -10.33
N ASP A 401 -11.89 -47.00 -10.85
CA ASP A 401 -13.20 -47.46 -11.32
C ASP A 401 -13.10 -48.31 -12.59
N GLU A 402 -12.08 -48.09 -13.42
CA GLU A 402 -11.76 -48.96 -14.56
C GLU A 402 -11.16 -50.29 -14.09
N GLN A 403 -10.18 -50.25 -13.19
CA GLN A 403 -9.60 -51.47 -12.57
C GLN A 403 -10.65 -52.32 -11.84
N MET A 404 -11.61 -51.69 -11.15
CA MET A 404 -12.70 -52.42 -10.50
C MET A 404 -13.61 -53.10 -11.52
N ARG A 405 -13.92 -52.45 -12.65
CA ARG A 405 -14.74 -53.05 -13.71
C ARG A 405 -14.05 -54.22 -14.40
N ASP A 406 -12.75 -54.12 -14.63
CA ASP A 406 -11.96 -55.23 -15.18
C ASP A 406 -11.93 -56.42 -14.22
N LEU A 407 -11.71 -56.17 -12.92
CA LEU A 407 -11.75 -57.20 -11.89
C LEU A 407 -13.14 -57.84 -11.75
N GLU A 408 -14.21 -57.05 -11.84
CA GLU A 408 -15.58 -57.57 -11.83
C GLU A 408 -15.86 -58.46 -13.04
N HIS A 409 -15.34 -58.10 -14.21
CA HIS A 409 -15.44 -58.90 -15.42
C HIS A 409 -14.67 -60.22 -15.30
N GLU A 410 -13.44 -60.16 -14.80
CA GLU A 410 -12.57 -61.32 -14.56
C GLU A 410 -13.17 -62.27 -13.50
N ILE A 411 -13.78 -61.72 -12.45
CA ILE A 411 -14.55 -62.50 -11.45
C ILE A 411 -15.79 -63.14 -12.09
N ALA A 412 -16.47 -62.46 -13.01
CA ALA A 412 -17.62 -63.01 -13.71
C ALA A 412 -17.22 -64.17 -14.65
N GLU A 413 -16.11 -64.04 -15.38
CA GLU A 413 -15.53 -65.11 -16.21
C GLU A 413 -15.02 -66.28 -15.38
N LEU A 414 -14.37 -66.01 -14.25
CA LEU A 414 -13.96 -67.03 -13.28
C LEU A 414 -15.16 -67.75 -12.68
N ARG A 415 -16.28 -67.05 -12.40
CA ARG A 415 -17.53 -67.68 -11.94
C ARG A 415 -18.22 -68.51 -13.03
N ALA A 416 -18.14 -68.07 -14.29
CA ALA A 416 -18.66 -68.82 -15.43
C ALA A 416 -17.84 -70.09 -15.70
N SER A 417 -16.52 -70.05 -15.54
CA SER A 417 -15.64 -71.24 -15.63
C SER A 417 -15.74 -72.13 -14.38
N LEU A 418 -16.07 -71.60 -13.21
CA LEU A 418 -16.36 -72.38 -12.00
C LEU A 418 -17.67 -73.20 -12.12
N MET A 419 -18.58 -72.84 -13.04
CA MET A 419 -19.78 -73.64 -13.35
C MET A 419 -19.48 -74.92 -14.16
N GLU A 420 -18.26 -75.12 -14.67
CA GLU A 420 -17.85 -76.34 -15.40
C GLU A 420 -17.05 -77.35 -14.53
N SER A 421 -16.80 -77.08 -13.24
CA SER A 421 -16.08 -78.01 -12.35
C SER A 421 -16.81 -78.22 -11.02
N SER A 422 -17.88 -79.01 -11.04
CA SER A 422 -18.79 -79.22 -9.92
C SER A 422 -18.47 -80.44 -9.03
N GLU A 423 -17.21 -80.65 -8.63
CA GLU A 423 -16.88 -81.69 -7.61
C GLU A 423 -15.84 -81.29 -6.54
N SER A 424 -15.26 -80.07 -6.58
CA SER A 424 -14.25 -79.61 -5.61
C SER A 424 -14.80 -78.64 -4.55
N THR A 425 -15.90 -77.94 -4.86
CA THR A 425 -16.45 -76.84 -4.04
C THR A 425 -17.13 -77.30 -2.74
N GLU A 426 -17.75 -78.48 -2.71
CA GLU A 426 -18.39 -79.01 -1.49
C GLU A 426 -17.36 -79.37 -0.40
N GLN A 427 -16.16 -79.83 -0.76
CA GLN A 427 -15.13 -80.16 0.24
C GLN A 427 -14.53 -78.92 0.90
N TRP A 428 -14.41 -77.82 0.16
CA TRP A 428 -13.90 -76.56 0.70
C TRP A 428 -14.95 -75.80 1.52
N GLN A 429 -16.23 -75.86 1.14
CA GLN A 429 -17.32 -75.31 1.95
C GLN A 429 -17.42 -76.00 3.32
N ARG A 430 -17.33 -77.34 3.37
CA ARG A 430 -17.34 -78.06 4.66
C ARG A 430 -16.15 -77.72 5.56
N LYS A 431 -14.98 -77.45 4.98
CA LYS A 431 -13.79 -77.00 5.75
C LYS A 431 -13.93 -75.57 6.24
N LEU A 432 -14.57 -74.69 5.47
CA LEU A 432 -14.84 -73.31 5.86
C LEU A 432 -15.84 -73.23 7.02
N GLU A 433 -16.95 -73.96 6.93
CA GLU A 433 -17.97 -74.03 8.00
C GLU A 433 -17.40 -74.60 9.31
N ALA A 434 -16.52 -75.60 9.23
CA ALA A 434 -15.81 -76.14 10.39
C ALA A 434 -14.86 -75.10 11.02
N SER A 435 -14.17 -74.30 10.21
CA SER A 435 -13.26 -73.27 10.71
C SER A 435 -13.99 -72.05 11.27
N GLU A 436 -15.15 -71.67 10.73
CA GLU A 436 -15.96 -70.56 11.21
C GLU A 436 -16.61 -70.87 12.56
N SER A 437 -17.10 -72.10 12.74
CA SER A 437 -17.66 -72.56 14.02
C SER A 437 -16.62 -72.61 15.14
N GLU A 438 -15.38 -73.04 14.84
CA GLU A 438 -14.27 -73.00 15.79
C GLU A 438 -13.88 -71.56 16.16
N SER A 439 -13.85 -70.65 15.18
CA SER A 439 -13.53 -69.23 15.41
C SER A 439 -14.61 -68.50 16.24
N MET A 440 -15.89 -68.83 16.05
CA MET A 440 -16.97 -68.31 16.89
C MET A 440 -16.81 -68.77 18.35
N ARG A 441 -16.49 -70.05 18.58
CA ARG A 441 -16.29 -70.58 19.93
C ARG A 441 -15.14 -69.89 20.66
N ILE A 442 -14.04 -69.64 19.96
CA ILE A 442 -12.88 -68.92 20.50
C ILE A 442 -13.25 -67.46 20.83
N ARG A 443 -14.04 -66.80 19.98
CA ARG A 443 -14.52 -65.42 20.24
C ARG A 443 -15.45 -65.34 21.43
N GLU A 444 -16.37 -66.29 21.60
CA GLU A 444 -17.25 -66.34 22.77
C GLU A 444 -16.47 -66.58 24.06
N GLU A 445 -15.52 -67.51 24.07
CA GLU A 445 -14.64 -67.76 25.22
C GLU A 445 -13.77 -66.53 25.56
N ALA A 446 -13.28 -65.81 24.55
CA ALA A 446 -12.53 -64.56 24.73
C ALA A 446 -13.42 -63.45 25.30
N GLN A 447 -14.64 -63.30 24.78
CA GLN A 447 -15.58 -62.28 25.24
C GLN A 447 -16.05 -62.54 26.68
N GLN A 448 -16.27 -63.80 27.06
CA GLN A 448 -16.56 -64.17 28.45
C GLN A 448 -15.40 -63.81 29.38
N LYS A 449 -14.15 -64.10 28.98
CA LYS A 449 -12.96 -63.72 29.77
C LYS A 449 -12.80 -62.20 29.89
N ILE A 450 -13.07 -61.45 28.82
CA ILE A 450 -13.05 -59.98 28.82
C ILE A 450 -14.13 -59.41 29.74
N ASN A 451 -15.34 -59.99 29.73
CA ASN A 451 -16.42 -59.55 30.62
C ASN A 451 -16.06 -59.82 32.09
N LEU A 452 -15.48 -60.98 32.41
CA LEU A 452 -15.02 -61.31 33.76
C LEU A 452 -13.89 -60.37 34.24
N LEU A 453 -12.97 -60.02 33.34
CA LEU A 453 -11.92 -59.02 33.59
C LEU A 453 -12.50 -57.63 33.84
N ASN A 454 -13.50 -57.22 33.06
CA ASN A 454 -14.15 -55.92 33.21
C ASN A 454 -14.98 -55.82 34.51
N GLU A 455 -15.64 -56.91 34.93
CA GLU A 455 -16.27 -56.98 36.25
C GLU A 455 -15.23 -56.88 37.36
N ARG A 456 -14.11 -57.58 37.24
CA ARG A 456 -13.00 -57.51 38.22
C ARG A 456 -12.37 -56.11 38.29
N ILE A 457 -12.23 -55.43 37.16
CA ILE A 457 -11.76 -54.04 37.07
C ILE A 457 -12.78 -53.08 37.71
N ARG A 458 -14.09 -53.29 37.52
CA ARG A 458 -15.13 -52.52 38.21
C ARG A 458 -15.09 -52.73 39.72
N GLU A 459 -14.97 -53.97 40.20
CA GLU A 459 -14.81 -54.28 41.63
C GLU A 459 -13.56 -53.59 42.23
N LEU A 460 -12.44 -53.63 41.51
CA LEU A 460 -11.17 -52.99 41.94
C LEU A 460 -11.28 -51.46 41.95
N ASN A 461 -11.92 -50.86 40.95
CA ASN A 461 -12.13 -49.42 40.90
C ASN A 461 -13.10 -48.92 41.97
N GLN A 462 -14.13 -49.71 42.31
CA GLN A 462 -15.05 -49.41 43.40
C GLN A 462 -14.34 -49.46 44.78
N ARG A 463 -13.46 -50.45 44.98
CA ARG A 463 -12.59 -50.53 46.17
C ARG A 463 -11.56 -49.40 46.25
N LEU A 464 -11.06 -48.90 45.11
CA LEU A 464 -10.14 -47.76 45.06
C LEU A 464 -10.83 -46.41 45.33
N GLN A 465 -12.11 -46.25 44.97
CA GLN A 465 -12.90 -45.07 45.30
C GLN A 465 -13.32 -45.03 46.78
N GLU A 466 -13.50 -46.18 47.44
CA GLU A 466 -13.82 -46.26 48.88
C GLU A 466 -12.56 -46.26 49.78
N GLY A 467 -11.36 -46.49 49.22
CA GLY A 467 -10.11 -46.64 49.97
C GLY A 467 -9.17 -45.43 50.00
N GLY A 468 -9.53 -44.32 49.35
CA GLY A 468 -8.70 -43.11 49.24
C GLY A 468 -8.75 -42.17 50.44
N GLY A 469 -8.52 -42.67 51.66
CA GLY A 469 -8.51 -41.81 52.85
C GLY A 469 -8.34 -42.50 54.21
N LYS A 470 -7.23 -43.19 54.46
CA LYS A 470 -6.40 -43.11 55.70
C LYS A 470 -5.36 -44.24 55.80
N ALA A 471 -4.09 -43.83 55.97
CA ALA A 471 -2.99 -44.48 56.72
C ALA A 471 -2.53 -45.89 56.29
N ALA A 472 -1.28 -46.33 56.43
CA ALA A 472 0.01 -45.76 56.78
C ALA A 472 1.07 -46.86 56.52
N SER A 473 2.32 -46.44 56.37
CA SER A 473 3.58 -47.13 56.69
C SER A 473 3.91 -48.48 56.03
N GLY A 474 5.08 -48.53 55.38
CA GLY A 474 5.99 -49.67 55.55
C GLY A 474 6.74 -50.14 54.30
N PHE A 475 8.04 -49.78 54.24
CA PHE A 475 9.17 -50.58 53.73
C PHE A 475 9.21 -50.96 52.23
N PHE A 476 10.09 -50.38 51.39
CA PHE A 476 11.54 -50.55 51.18
C PHE A 476 11.99 -51.69 50.24
N LYS A 477 12.77 -51.28 49.20
CA LYS A 477 13.79 -52.01 48.40
C LYS A 477 13.24 -53.12 47.47
N ARG A 478 13.68 -53.24 46.21
CA ARG A 478 15.00 -52.97 45.63
C ARG A 478 14.87 -52.72 44.13
#